data_AF-A0A0F0HFT6-F1
#
_entry.id   AF-A0A0F0HFT6-F1
#
_cell.length_a   1.000
_cell.length_b   1.000
_cell.length_c   1.000
_cell.angle_alpha   90.00
_cell.angle_beta   90.00
_cell.angle_gamma   90.00
#
_symmetry.space_group_name_H-M   'P 1'
#
loop_
_entity.id
_entity.type
_entity.pdbx_description
1 polymer ?
#
loop_
_entity_poly.entity_id
_entity_poly.type
_entity_poly.pdbx_seq_one_letter_code
_entity_poly.pdbx_strand_id
1 'polypeptide(L)'
;MKIFADVWRDLIGVIDREFAYHRNMRDRFCLREKHKEIDWDEKLYKQYGDEFDFLVDVIHELIYHATAAANLICDRVRDEVDHGYRFDEGKISVTRGPNKFLRFEHFRPSYADEHRLSGDPYPGLAGIKKIVVETYGHRL
;
A
#
# COMPACT_ATOMS: atom_id res chain seq x y z
N MET A 1 -4.47 15.45 -11.61
CA MET A 1 -3.46 14.90 -10.67
C MET A 1 -4.02 14.69 -9.25
N LYS A 2 -5.32 14.36 -9.13
CA LYS A 2 -6.04 14.23 -7.85
C LYS A 2 -5.80 12.87 -7.18
N ILE A 3 -5.81 11.79 -7.97
CA ILE A 3 -5.70 10.40 -7.50
C ILE A 3 -4.43 10.17 -6.66
N PHE A 4 -3.24 10.54 -7.18
CA PHE A 4 -1.99 10.35 -6.44
C PHE A 4 -1.99 11.10 -5.10
N ALA A 5 -2.50 12.34 -5.09
CA ALA A 5 -2.58 13.14 -3.86
C ALA A 5 -3.55 12.54 -2.84
N ASP A 6 -4.67 11.97 -3.29
CA ASP A 6 -5.65 11.32 -2.42
C ASP A 6 -5.09 10.01 -1.82
N VAL A 7 -4.45 9.16 -2.64
CA VAL A 7 -3.77 7.95 -2.14
C VAL A 7 -2.66 8.31 -1.15
N TRP A 8 -1.86 9.33 -1.47
CA TRP A 8 -0.77 9.79 -0.62
C TRP A 8 -1.28 10.33 0.72
N ARG A 9 -2.38 11.10 0.70
CA ARG A 9 -3.03 11.60 1.92
C ARG A 9 -3.49 10.43 2.81
N ASP A 10 -4.13 9.43 2.22
CA ASP A 10 -4.61 8.26 2.96
C ASP A 10 -3.44 7.44 3.52
N LEU A 11 -2.37 7.24 2.74
CA LEU A 11 -1.15 6.57 3.20
C LEU A 11 -0.48 7.31 4.37
N ILE A 12 -0.23 8.62 4.23
CA ILE A 12 0.37 9.43 5.30
C ILE A 12 -0.54 9.45 6.53
N GLY A 13 -1.86 9.52 6.34
CA GLY A 13 -2.82 9.49 7.45
C GLY A 13 -2.84 8.16 8.22
N VAL A 14 -2.50 7.04 7.58
CA VAL A 14 -2.27 5.76 8.26
C VAL A 14 -0.89 5.76 8.92
N ILE A 15 0.14 6.26 8.24
CA ILE A 15 1.50 6.31 8.78
C ILE A 15 1.55 7.14 10.08
N ASP A 16 1.03 8.37 10.05
CA ASP A 16 1.06 9.31 11.17
C ASP A 16 0.31 8.78 12.42
N ARG A 17 -0.75 7.98 12.22
CA ARG A 17 -1.53 7.40 13.31
C ARG A 17 -0.91 6.15 13.91
N GLU A 18 -0.39 5.25 13.07
CA GLU A 18 -0.08 3.88 13.48
C GLU A 18 1.43 3.60 13.61
N PHE A 19 2.28 4.49 13.09
CA PHE A 19 3.72 4.29 13.19
C PHE A 19 4.24 4.82 14.52
N ALA A 20 5.08 4.02 15.16
CA ALA A 20 5.73 4.43 16.39
C ALA A 20 6.80 5.48 16.07
N TYR A 21 6.75 6.63 16.74
CA TYR A 21 7.86 7.60 16.80
C TYR A 21 9.19 6.98 17.31
N HIS A 22 9.14 5.77 17.90
CA HIS A 22 10.17 5.27 18.81
C HIS A 22 11.13 4.23 18.22
N ARG A 23 11.03 3.87 16.94
CA ARG A 23 12.07 3.09 16.25
C ARG A 23 12.49 3.78 14.96
N ASN A 24 13.12 4.94 15.11
CA ASN A 24 13.97 5.53 14.07
C ASN A 24 15.19 4.62 13.85
N MET A 25 15.01 3.48 13.17
CA MET A 25 16.11 2.74 12.57
C MET A 25 16.58 3.51 11.34
N ARG A 26 17.26 4.63 11.60
CA ARG A 26 18.00 5.57 10.72
C ARG A 26 17.36 6.04 9.41
N ASP A 27 16.57 5.25 8.70
CA ASP A 27 15.89 5.57 7.43
C ASP A 27 14.64 4.70 7.15
N ARG A 28 14.06 4.04 8.17
CA ARG A 28 12.92 3.12 7.99
C ARG A 28 11.71 3.54 8.81
N PHE A 29 10.54 3.51 8.17
CA PHE A 29 9.25 3.61 8.84
C PHE A 29 8.84 2.21 9.35
N CYS A 30 8.63 2.07 10.65
CA CYS A 30 8.17 0.83 11.26
C CYS A 30 6.81 1.02 11.94
N LEU A 31 5.85 0.15 11.60
CA LEU A 31 4.59 0.05 12.32
C LEU A 31 4.84 -0.33 13.78
N ARG A 32 4.00 0.18 14.67
CA ARG A 32 4.07 -0.20 16.09
C ARG A 32 3.56 -1.62 16.29
N GLU A 33 4.40 -2.46 16.90
CA GLU A 33 4.06 -3.85 17.22
C GLU A 33 3.49 -3.95 18.64
N LYS A 34 2.26 -3.44 18.86
CA LYS A 34 1.61 -3.35 20.19
C LYS A 34 1.62 -4.69 20.95
N HIS A 35 1.46 -5.80 20.23
CA HIS A 35 1.48 -7.16 20.80
C HIS A 35 2.83 -7.54 21.44
N LYS A 36 3.93 -6.82 21.16
CA LYS A 36 5.26 -7.03 21.76
C LYS A 36 5.55 -6.13 22.95
N GLU A 37 4.66 -5.18 23.26
CA GLU A 37 4.84 -4.19 24.33
C GLU A 37 4.01 -4.53 25.58
N ILE A 38 3.21 -5.59 25.53
CA ILE A 38 2.34 -6.05 26.62
C ILE A 38 2.99 -7.16 27.43
N ASP A 39 2.61 -7.28 28.69
CA ASP A 39 2.83 -8.52 29.45
C ASP A 39 2.06 -9.68 28.80
N TRP A 40 2.53 -10.91 29.02
CA TRP A 40 1.96 -12.08 28.34
C TRP A 40 0.49 -12.29 28.69
N ASP A 41 -0.38 -12.01 27.72
CA ASP A 41 -1.79 -12.34 27.68
C ASP A 41 -2.12 -12.87 26.29
N GLU A 42 -2.50 -14.14 26.18
CA GLU A 42 -2.76 -14.82 24.91
C GLU A 42 -3.84 -14.13 24.07
N LYS A 43 -4.90 -13.62 24.72
CA LYS A 43 -6.02 -12.99 24.01
C LYS A 43 -5.61 -11.62 23.48
N LEU A 44 -4.97 -10.81 24.30
CA LEU A 44 -4.50 -9.48 23.89
C LEU A 44 -3.39 -9.57 22.86
N TYR A 45 -2.46 -10.52 23.02
CA TYR A 45 -1.40 -10.77 22.06
C TYR A 45 -1.98 -11.09 20.68
N LYS A 46 -2.94 -12.02 20.63
CA LYS A 46 -3.60 -12.38 19.37
C LYS A 46 -4.36 -11.20 18.77
N GLN A 47 -5.16 -10.49 19.57
CA GLN A 47 -5.94 -9.34 19.10
C GLN A 47 -5.04 -8.25 18.48
N TYR A 48 -3.96 -7.88 19.16
CA TYR A 48 -3.02 -6.87 18.64
C TYR A 48 -2.14 -7.40 17.49
N GLY A 49 -1.94 -8.72 17.41
CA GLY A 49 -1.33 -9.37 16.24
C GLY A 49 -2.21 -9.26 15.01
N ASP A 50 -3.49 -9.62 15.15
CA ASP A 50 -4.48 -9.54 14.07
C ASP A 50 -4.66 -8.08 13.59
N GLU A 51 -4.70 -7.10 14.52
CA GLU A 51 -4.74 -5.67 14.19
C GLU A 51 -3.49 -5.23 13.40
N PHE A 52 -2.31 -5.71 13.80
CA PHE A 52 -1.05 -5.40 13.14
C PHE A 52 -1.02 -5.95 11.71
N ASP A 53 -1.39 -7.22 11.53
CA ASP A 53 -1.42 -7.87 10.21
C ASP A 53 -2.43 -7.18 9.27
N PHE A 54 -3.59 -6.78 9.80
CA PHE A 54 -4.56 -5.99 9.04
C PHE A 54 -3.99 -4.65 8.56
N LEU A 55 -3.30 -3.91 9.45
CA LEU A 55 -2.69 -2.62 9.11
C LEU A 55 -1.56 -2.77 8.07
N VAL A 56 -0.76 -3.84 8.19
CA VAL A 56 0.27 -4.18 7.20
C VAL A 56 -0.35 -4.37 5.82
N ASP A 57 -1.45 -5.13 5.70
CA ASP A 57 -2.10 -5.35 4.42
C ASP A 57 -2.77 -4.09 3.86
N VAL A 58 -3.37 -3.25 4.72
CA VAL A 58 -3.88 -1.92 4.30
C VAL A 58 -2.77 -1.06 3.70
N ILE A 59 -1.59 -1.02 4.33
CA ILE A 59 -0.46 -0.24 3.82
C ILE A 59 0.08 -0.82 2.52
N HIS A 60 0.17 -2.15 2.40
CA HIS A 60 0.58 -2.79 1.15
C HIS A 60 -0.33 -2.39 -0.01
N GLU A 61 -1.65 -2.41 0.19
CA GLU A 61 -2.62 -1.99 -0.83
C GLU A 61 -2.50 -0.48 -1.14
N LEU A 62 -2.33 0.37 -0.13
CA LEU A 62 -2.12 1.81 -0.36
C LEU A 62 -0.83 2.09 -1.16
N ILE A 63 0.27 1.36 -0.89
CA ILE A 63 1.51 1.48 -1.65
C ILE A 63 1.32 0.96 -3.08
N TYR A 64 0.56 -0.13 -3.27
CA TYR A 64 0.22 -0.64 -4.60
C TYR A 64 -0.52 0.44 -5.41
N HIS A 65 -1.56 1.05 -4.84
CA HIS A 65 -2.30 2.13 -5.47
C HIS A 65 -1.46 3.40 -5.68
N ALA A 66 -0.57 3.75 -4.74
CA ALA A 66 0.32 4.91 -4.89
C ALA A 66 1.26 4.72 -6.08
N THR A 67 1.81 3.51 -6.22
CA THR A 67 2.68 3.13 -7.33
C THR A 67 1.92 3.14 -8.66
N ALA A 68 0.70 2.60 -8.68
CA ALA A 68 -0.17 2.63 -9.86
C ALA A 68 -0.54 4.05 -10.29
N ALA A 69 -0.84 4.92 -9.33
CA ALA A 69 -1.13 6.34 -9.58
C ALA A 69 0.11 7.10 -10.10
N ALA A 70 1.29 6.81 -9.56
CA ALA A 70 2.53 7.39 -10.06
C ALA A 70 2.83 6.91 -11.50
N ASN A 71 2.66 5.62 -11.77
CA ASN A 71 2.79 5.07 -13.12
C ASN A 71 1.79 5.70 -14.10
N LEU A 72 0.55 5.96 -13.68
CA LEU A 72 -0.44 6.68 -14.51
C LEU A 72 0.02 8.11 -14.86
N ILE A 73 0.69 8.82 -13.93
CA ILE A 73 1.27 10.13 -14.21
C ILE A 73 2.39 9.99 -15.24
N CYS A 74 3.31 9.04 -15.04
CA CYS A 74 4.37 8.77 -16.00
C CYS A 74 3.82 8.44 -17.40
N ASP A 75 2.78 7.61 -17.48
CA ASP A 75 2.14 7.24 -18.75
C ASP A 75 1.56 8.47 -19.46
N ARG A 76 0.85 9.35 -18.74
CA ARG A 76 0.30 10.59 -19.32
C ARG A 76 1.37 11.56 -19.82
N VAL A 77 2.47 11.72 -19.07
CA VAL A 77 3.59 12.56 -19.51
C VAL A 77 4.26 11.99 -20.75
N ARG A 78 4.37 10.66 -20.86
CA ARG A 78 4.91 10.01 -22.08
C ARG A 78 4.01 10.26 -23.28
N ASP A 79 2.69 10.12 -23.11
CA ASP A 79 1.72 10.41 -24.16
C ASP A 79 1.86 11.83 -24.71
N GLU A 80 2.19 12.82 -23.86
CA GLU A 80 2.37 14.20 -24.31
C GLU A 80 3.71 14.44 -25.06
N VAL A 81 4.73 13.62 -24.83
CA VAL A 81 6.10 13.84 -25.37
C VAL A 81 6.35 13.01 -26.63
N ASP A 82 6.13 11.69 -26.57
CA ASP A 82 6.26 10.75 -27.69
C ASP A 82 5.49 9.47 -27.37
N HIS A 83 4.33 9.31 -28.00
CA HIS A 83 3.47 8.14 -27.83
C HIS A 83 4.15 6.81 -28.16
N GLY A 84 5.23 6.78 -28.95
CA GLY A 84 5.92 5.55 -29.36
C GLY A 84 7.09 5.14 -28.46
N TYR A 85 7.47 5.97 -27.48
CA TYR A 85 8.71 5.78 -26.74
C TYR A 85 8.55 4.89 -25.51
N ARG A 86 9.07 3.65 -25.60
CA ARG A 86 9.33 2.72 -24.47
C ARG A 86 8.17 2.51 -23.50
N PHE A 87 7.07 1.90 -23.98
CA PHE A 87 5.85 1.62 -23.22
C PHE A 87 6.04 0.85 -21.89
N ASP A 88 7.09 0.03 -21.78
CA ASP A 88 7.35 -0.79 -20.59
C ASP A 88 8.57 -0.36 -19.76
N GLU A 89 9.34 0.63 -20.24
CA GLU A 89 10.52 1.11 -19.50
C GLU A 89 10.18 2.34 -18.64
N GLY A 90 10.79 2.41 -17.45
CA GLY A 90 10.59 3.51 -16.50
C GLY A 90 9.27 3.45 -15.71
N LYS A 91 8.59 2.28 -15.68
CA LYS A 91 7.53 2.04 -14.69
C LYS A 91 8.15 1.84 -13.31
N ILE A 92 7.58 2.51 -12.32
CA ILE A 92 7.91 2.33 -10.92
C ILE A 92 7.45 0.94 -10.49
N SER A 93 8.29 0.26 -9.72
CA SER A 93 8.02 -1.06 -9.17
C SER A 93 8.02 -1.01 -7.64
N VAL A 94 7.26 -1.91 -7.04
CA VAL A 94 7.24 -2.12 -5.58
C VAL A 94 7.72 -3.54 -5.30
N THR A 95 8.49 -3.69 -4.22
CA THR A 95 8.94 -5.00 -3.74
C THR A 95 8.23 -5.31 -2.43
N ARG A 96 7.62 -6.50 -2.33
CA ARG A 96 7.02 -7.04 -1.12
C ARG A 96 7.79 -8.29 -0.69
N GLY A 97 8.02 -8.45 0.59
CA GLY A 97 8.51 -9.72 1.15
C GLY A 97 9.44 -9.55 2.34
N PRO A 98 10.00 -10.66 2.83
CA PRO A 98 9.81 -12.02 2.32
C PRO A 98 8.38 -12.55 2.56
N ASN A 99 7.81 -13.27 1.59
CA ASN A 99 6.52 -13.96 1.75
C ASN A 99 6.68 -15.26 2.56
N LYS A 100 5.59 -16.01 2.76
CA LYS A 100 5.59 -17.30 3.50
C LYS A 100 6.55 -18.38 2.95
N PHE A 101 7.06 -18.19 1.73
CA PHE A 101 8.04 -19.06 1.09
C PHE A 101 9.46 -18.47 1.08
N LEU A 102 9.71 -17.42 1.87
CA LEU A 102 10.98 -16.68 1.95
C LEU A 102 11.39 -16.03 0.63
N ARG A 103 10.42 -15.64 -0.19
CA ARG A 103 10.66 -15.00 -1.49
C ARG A 103 10.26 -13.53 -1.47
N PHE A 104 11.01 -12.72 -2.21
CA PHE A 104 10.63 -11.35 -2.53
C PHE A 104 9.84 -11.35 -3.84
N GLU A 105 8.75 -10.60 -3.86
CA GLU A 105 7.88 -10.42 -5.01
C GLU A 105 8.01 -8.98 -5.49
N HIS A 106 8.10 -8.80 -6.81
CA HIS A 106 8.24 -7.50 -7.44
C HIS A 106 7.03 -7.25 -8.32
N PHE A 107 6.34 -6.15 -8.07
CA PHE A 107 5.13 -5.76 -8.79
C PHE A 107 5.39 -4.48 -9.58
N ARG A 108 4.72 -4.33 -10.71
CA ARG A 108 4.63 -3.08 -11.47
C ARG A 108 3.16 -2.66 -11.55
N PRO A 109 2.61 -2.08 -10.47
CA PRO A 109 1.18 -1.78 -10.39
C PRO A 109 0.73 -0.83 -11.48
N SER A 110 -0.42 -1.14 -12.08
CA SER A 110 -1.11 -0.29 -13.04
C SER A 110 -2.62 -0.48 -12.91
N TYR A 111 -3.38 0.59 -13.07
CA TYR A 111 -4.84 0.47 -13.21
C TYR A 111 -5.19 -0.14 -14.55
N ALA A 112 -6.18 -1.05 -14.57
CA ALA A 112 -6.75 -1.56 -15.82
C ALA A 112 -7.44 -0.42 -16.60
N ASP A 113 -7.52 -0.56 -17.92
CA ASP A 113 -8.03 0.48 -18.82
C ASP A 113 -9.48 0.88 -18.50
N GLU A 114 -10.32 -0.08 -18.10
CA GLU A 114 -11.70 0.15 -17.67
C GLU A 114 -11.78 1.12 -16.47
N HIS A 115 -10.88 0.98 -15.50
CA HIS A 115 -10.79 1.86 -14.33
C HIS A 115 -10.12 3.20 -14.65
N ARG A 116 -9.24 3.25 -15.66
CA ARG A 116 -8.66 4.51 -16.14
C ARG A 116 -9.73 5.38 -16.82
N LEU A 117 -10.61 4.74 -17.60
CA LEU A 117 -11.68 5.38 -18.35
C LEU A 117 -12.84 5.86 -17.45
N SER A 118 -13.05 5.24 -16.28
CA SER A 118 -14.07 5.68 -15.31
C SER A 118 -13.74 7.02 -14.62
N GLY A 119 -12.48 7.47 -14.71
CA GLY A 119 -12.02 8.75 -14.17
C GLY A 119 -11.60 8.71 -12.69
N ASP A 120 -12.00 7.69 -11.93
CA ASP A 120 -11.58 7.49 -10.53
C ASP A 120 -11.25 6.00 -10.22
N PRO A 121 -10.01 5.57 -10.50
CA PRO A 121 -9.56 4.19 -10.27
C PRO A 121 -9.19 3.89 -8.81
N TYR A 122 -9.18 4.90 -7.92
CA TYR A 122 -8.81 4.72 -6.52
C TYR A 122 -10.06 4.67 -5.64
N PRO A 123 -10.35 3.55 -4.95
CA PRO A 123 -11.58 3.41 -4.18
C PRO A 123 -11.56 4.12 -2.81
N GLY A 124 -10.47 4.83 -2.47
CA GLY A 124 -10.28 5.46 -1.16
C GLY A 124 -9.95 4.48 -0.03
N LEU A 125 -9.49 4.98 1.11
CA LEU A 125 -9.13 4.15 2.27
C LEU A 125 -10.24 3.18 2.72
N ALA A 126 -11.51 3.59 2.67
CA ALA A 126 -12.63 2.73 3.05
C ALA A 126 -12.77 1.53 2.09
N GLY A 127 -12.62 1.76 0.78
CA GLY A 127 -12.61 0.70 -0.22
C GLY A 127 -11.41 -0.23 -0.08
N ILE A 128 -10.23 0.31 0.22
CA ILE A 128 -9.02 -0.49 0.49
C ILE A 128 -9.23 -1.42 1.69
N LYS A 129 -9.75 -0.89 2.82
CA LYS A 129 -10.06 -1.72 3.99
C LYS A 129 -11.02 -2.86 3.67
N LYS A 130 -12.02 -2.60 2.81
CA LYS A 130 -12.95 -3.64 2.36
C LYS A 130 -12.25 -4.70 1.51
N ILE A 131 -11.41 -4.30 0.55
CA ILE A 131 -10.59 -5.22 -0.26
C ILE A 131 -9.71 -6.09 0.64
N VAL A 132 -9.11 -5.50 1.67
CA VAL A 132 -8.23 -6.23 2.59
C VAL A 132 -9.00 -7.31 3.36
N VAL A 133 -10.18 -6.99 3.88
CA VAL A 133 -11.06 -7.95 4.56
C VAL A 133 -11.49 -9.07 3.63
N GLU A 134 -11.91 -8.74 2.40
CA GLU A 134 -12.39 -9.71 1.41
C GLU A 134 -11.27 -10.63 0.88
N THR A 135 -10.06 -10.08 0.69
CA THR A 135 -8.95 -10.79 0.01
C THR A 135 -8.10 -11.59 0.99
N TYR A 136 -7.79 -11.01 2.14
CA TYR A 136 -6.86 -11.62 3.11
C TYR A 136 -7.59 -12.28 4.29
N GLY A 137 -8.93 -12.16 4.35
CA GLY A 137 -9.76 -12.89 5.33
C GLY A 137 -9.64 -12.37 6.76
N HIS A 138 -9.20 -11.12 6.94
CA HIS A 138 -9.16 -10.46 8.25
C HIS A 138 -10.57 -10.35 8.83
N ARG A 139 -10.77 -10.79 10.08
CA ARG A 139 -12.02 -10.57 10.81
C ARG A 139 -11.94 -9.20 11.48
N LEU A 140 -12.89 -8.31 11.15
CA LEU A 140 -13.09 -7.04 11.86
C LEU A 140 -13.57 -7.29 13.31
#